data_AF-A0A2J6MKY5-F1
#
_entry.id   AF-A0A2J6MKY5-F1
#
_cell.length_a   1.000
_cell.length_b   1.000
_cell.length_c   1.000
_cell.angle_alpha   90.00
_cell.angle_beta   90.00
_cell.angle_gamma   90.00
#
_symmetry.space_group_name_H-M   'P 1'
#
loop_
_entity.id
_entity.type
_entity.pdbx_description
1 polymer ?
#
loop_
_entity_poly.entity_id
_entity_poly.type
_entity_poly.pdbx_seq_one_letter_code
_entity_poly.pdbx_strand_id
1 'polypeptide(L)'
;MTDLQKTYQACPKEVVDGLVEIVSVALRARSPVGHAIDPDLVEQLVEALHALRPHCAELGFFDALLQVARKNWRDAIDMFRGLIARSVYVAQSRSMLVYCMNHCGDSEWRFEADALLQEGAPESATTIVQSLIARADLAQAVDLLRSTGAFAMPESVYAAQAMADGQALSARPAKPASAPVSTASMLMRYGLRI
;
A
#
# COMPACT_ATOMS: atom_id res chain seq x y z
N MET A 1 -25.90 9.57 -24.76
CA MET A 1 -24.79 9.15 -23.87
C MET A 1 -25.17 8.03 -22.88
N THR A 2 -26.38 7.47 -22.93
CA THR A 2 -26.91 6.56 -21.89
C THR A 2 -26.80 5.06 -22.20
N ASP A 3 -26.53 4.66 -23.44
CA ASP A 3 -26.48 3.24 -23.84
C ASP A 3 -25.11 2.61 -23.57
N LEU A 4 -24.02 3.26 -24.02
CA LEU A 4 -22.65 2.80 -23.78
C LEU A 4 -22.32 2.66 -22.29
N GLN A 5 -22.76 3.61 -21.45
CA GLN A 5 -22.51 3.57 -20.01
C GLN A 5 -23.16 2.35 -19.34
N LYS A 6 -24.34 1.92 -19.81
CA LYS A 6 -24.98 0.67 -19.35
C LYS A 6 -24.22 -0.56 -19.83
N THR A 7 -23.69 -0.54 -21.05
CA THR A 7 -22.86 -1.63 -21.57
C THR A 7 -21.55 -1.80 -20.78
N TYR A 8 -20.91 -0.70 -20.40
CA TYR A 8 -19.68 -0.72 -19.58
C TYR A 8 -19.94 -1.23 -18.15
N GLN A 9 -21.09 -0.89 -17.56
CA GLN A 9 -21.48 -1.41 -16.23
C GLN A 9 -21.75 -2.92 -16.24
N ALA A 10 -22.17 -3.48 -17.39
CA ALA A 10 -22.37 -4.91 -17.59
C ALA A 10 -21.07 -5.71 -17.78
N CYS A 11 -19.90 -5.09 -17.62
CA CYS A 11 -18.61 -5.76 -17.76
C CYS A 11 -18.48 -6.95 -16.77
N PRO A 12 -18.04 -8.14 -17.25
CA PRO A 12 -17.83 -9.31 -16.40
C PRO A 12 -16.88 -9.02 -15.26
N LYS A 13 -17.16 -9.62 -14.09
CA LYS A 13 -16.38 -9.42 -12.88
C LYS A 13 -14.91 -9.81 -13.08
N GLU A 14 -14.64 -10.85 -13.86
CA GLU A 14 -13.30 -11.38 -14.12
C GLU A 14 -12.40 -10.35 -14.82
N VAL A 15 -12.96 -9.52 -15.70
CA VAL A 15 -12.22 -8.47 -16.41
C VAL A 15 -11.88 -7.34 -15.44
N VAL A 16 -12.84 -6.95 -14.60
CA VAL A 16 -12.63 -5.91 -13.57
C VAL A 16 -11.59 -6.37 -12.56
N ASP A 17 -11.70 -7.60 -12.07
CA ASP A 17 -10.75 -8.19 -11.11
C ASP A 17 -9.34 -8.27 -11.72
N GLY A 18 -9.22 -8.63 -13.00
CA GLY A 18 -7.94 -8.63 -13.73
C GLY A 18 -7.32 -7.24 -13.85
N LEU A 19 -8.12 -6.21 -14.16
CA LEU A 19 -7.65 -4.82 -14.23
C LEU A 19 -7.20 -4.30 -12.86
N VAL A 20 -7.95 -4.60 -11.80
CA VAL A 20 -7.58 -4.26 -10.41
C VAL A 20 -6.24 -4.88 -10.05
N GLU A 21 -5.99 -6.14 -10.45
CA GLU A 21 -4.71 -6.80 -10.19
C GLU A 21 -3.55 -6.14 -10.94
N ILE A 22 -3.74 -5.80 -12.22
CA ILE A 22 -2.72 -5.10 -13.02
C ILE A 22 -2.37 -3.74 -12.37
N VAL A 23 -3.37 -2.96 -11.99
CA VAL A 23 -3.16 -1.66 -11.31
C VAL A 23 -2.44 -1.86 -9.97
N SER A 24 -2.86 -2.85 -9.18
CA SER A 24 -2.25 -3.16 -7.89
C SER A 24 -0.77 -3.56 -8.03
N VAL A 25 -0.44 -4.38 -9.02
CA VAL A 25 0.94 -4.76 -9.33
C VAL A 25 1.74 -3.56 -9.82
N ALA A 26 1.17 -2.74 -10.69
CA ALA A 26 1.84 -1.56 -11.25
C ALA A 26 2.22 -0.54 -10.17
N LEU A 27 1.31 -0.29 -9.22
CA LEU A 27 1.55 0.60 -8.09
C LEU A 27 2.55 0.03 -7.07
N ARG A 28 2.63 -1.30 -6.95
CA ARG A 28 3.57 -2.00 -6.06
C ARG A 28 4.98 -2.13 -6.64
N ALA A 29 5.13 -2.16 -7.97
CA ALA A 29 6.39 -2.43 -8.68
C ALA A 29 7.43 -1.29 -8.63
N ARG A 30 7.32 -0.35 -7.67
CA ARG A 30 8.37 0.65 -7.41
C ARG A 30 9.57 0.01 -6.71
N SER A 31 10.34 -0.75 -7.49
CA SER A 31 11.69 -1.13 -7.14
C SER A 31 12.64 0.03 -7.41
N PRO A 32 13.62 0.31 -6.53
CA PRO A 32 14.70 1.26 -6.82
C PRO A 32 15.60 0.84 -8.01
N VAL A 33 15.44 -0.38 -8.55
CA VAL A 33 16.31 -0.97 -9.59
C VAL A 33 15.56 -1.35 -10.88
N GLY A 34 14.26 -1.03 -11.00
CA GLY A 34 13.43 -1.40 -12.16
C GLY A 34 12.85 -0.20 -12.90
N HIS A 35 12.45 -0.40 -14.16
CA HIS A 35 11.62 0.55 -14.91
C HIS A 35 10.32 0.78 -14.14
N ALA A 36 10.22 1.91 -13.45
CA ALA A 36 8.97 2.32 -12.83
C ALA A 36 7.91 2.47 -13.93
N ILE A 37 6.75 1.85 -13.74
CA ILE A 37 5.63 2.04 -14.65
C ILE A 37 5.23 3.51 -14.60
N ASP A 38 5.05 4.10 -15.78
CA ASP A 38 4.62 5.49 -15.93
C ASP A 38 3.29 5.71 -15.18
N PRO A 39 3.24 6.63 -14.20
CA PRO A 39 2.01 6.95 -13.48
C PRO A 39 0.83 7.28 -14.40
N ASP A 40 1.08 7.86 -15.58
CA ASP A 40 0.02 8.26 -16.50
C ASP A 40 -0.63 7.05 -17.20
N LEU A 41 0.09 5.94 -17.36
CA LEU A 41 -0.48 4.67 -17.82
C LEU A 41 -1.34 4.02 -16.73
N VAL A 42 -0.94 4.15 -15.46
CA VAL A 42 -1.72 3.65 -14.33
C VAL A 42 -3.00 4.47 -14.15
N GLU A 43 -2.92 5.79 -14.33
CA GLU A 43 -4.09 6.68 -14.30
C GLU A 43 -5.15 6.25 -15.31
N GLN A 44 -4.77 6.00 -16.56
CA GLN A 44 -5.70 5.53 -17.60
C GLN A 44 -6.42 4.23 -17.21
N LEU A 45 -5.73 3.31 -16.53
CA LEU A 45 -6.34 2.08 -16.04
C LEU A 45 -7.30 2.34 -14.87
N VAL A 46 -6.97 3.26 -13.98
CA VAL A 46 -7.86 3.66 -12.87
C VAL A 46 -9.10 4.40 -13.40
N GLU A 47 -8.96 5.28 -14.38
CA GLU A 47 -10.08 5.92 -15.07
C GLU A 47 -11.01 4.90 -15.75
N ALA A 48 -10.43 3.88 -16.40
CA ALA A 48 -11.20 2.79 -16.97
C ALA A 48 -11.98 2.02 -15.88
N LEU A 49 -11.35 1.75 -14.73
CA LEU A 49 -12.04 1.12 -13.59
C LEU A 49 -13.21 1.97 -13.08
N HIS A 50 -13.04 3.30 -12.96
CA HIS A 50 -14.12 4.21 -12.60
C HIS A 50 -15.27 4.20 -13.61
N ALA A 51 -14.97 4.13 -14.91
CA ALA A 51 -16.00 4.01 -15.95
C ALA A 51 -16.78 2.68 -15.84
N LEU A 52 -16.12 1.58 -15.49
CA LEU A 52 -16.72 0.26 -15.31
C LEU A 52 -17.49 0.12 -13.97
N ARG A 53 -17.04 0.81 -12.92
CA ARG A 53 -17.55 0.72 -11.55
C ARG A 53 -17.64 2.11 -10.88
N PRO A 54 -18.53 3.00 -11.35
CA PRO A 54 -18.58 4.40 -10.91
C PRO A 54 -19.02 4.62 -9.45
N HIS A 55 -19.53 3.59 -8.78
CA HIS A 55 -20.01 3.66 -7.40
C HIS A 55 -19.13 2.89 -6.41
N CYS A 56 -17.98 2.38 -6.86
CA CYS A 56 -17.07 1.60 -6.03
C CYS A 56 -16.14 2.55 -5.25
N ALA A 57 -16.43 2.75 -3.97
CA ALA A 57 -15.68 3.65 -3.10
C ALA A 57 -14.22 3.19 -2.89
N GLU A 58 -14.00 1.89 -3.04
CA GLU A 58 -12.72 1.20 -2.99
C GLU A 58 -11.73 1.72 -4.05
N LEU A 59 -12.23 2.17 -5.22
CA LEU A 59 -11.39 2.74 -6.27
C LEU A 59 -10.69 4.03 -5.83
N GLY A 60 -11.29 4.75 -4.86
CA GLY A 60 -10.67 5.92 -4.25
C GLY A 60 -9.31 5.64 -3.59
N PHE A 61 -9.06 4.38 -3.20
CA PHE A 61 -7.75 3.96 -2.68
C PHE A 61 -6.67 3.96 -3.77
N PHE A 62 -7.01 3.56 -4.99
CA PHE A 62 -6.08 3.62 -6.13
C PHE A 62 -5.81 5.06 -6.57
N ASP A 63 -6.83 5.92 -6.53
CA ASP A 63 -6.65 7.36 -6.80
C ASP A 63 -5.66 7.98 -5.80
N ALA A 64 -5.77 7.63 -4.51
CA ALA A 64 -4.85 8.11 -3.48
C ALA A 64 -3.42 7.57 -3.72
N LEU A 65 -3.28 6.29 -4.06
CA LEU A 65 -1.98 5.69 -4.40
C LEU A 65 -1.34 6.32 -5.65
N LEU A 66 -2.13 6.78 -6.61
CA LEU A 66 -1.61 7.52 -7.77
C LEU A 66 -0.97 8.85 -7.33
N GLN A 67 -1.58 9.56 -6.39
CA GLN A 67 -0.98 10.78 -5.81
C GLN A 67 0.31 10.47 -5.04
N VAL A 68 0.35 9.36 -4.29
CA VAL A 68 1.58 8.85 -3.66
C VAL A 68 2.66 8.59 -4.72
N ALA A 69 2.31 7.96 -5.84
CA ALA A 69 3.23 7.72 -6.94
C ALA A 69 3.76 9.04 -7.52
N ARG A 70 2.90 10.05 -7.69
CA ARG A 70 3.27 11.40 -8.14
C ARG A 70 4.04 12.22 -7.10
N LYS A 71 4.21 11.69 -5.87
CA LYS A 71 4.81 12.39 -4.71
C LYS A 71 4.00 13.63 -4.29
N ASN A 72 2.71 13.66 -4.60
CA ASN A 72 1.77 14.68 -4.18
C ASN A 72 1.25 14.33 -2.78
N TRP A 73 2.11 14.49 -1.77
CA TRP A 73 1.86 13.98 -0.42
C TRP A 73 0.63 14.61 0.26
N ARG A 74 0.38 15.91 0.05
CA ARG A 74 -0.74 16.62 0.68
C ARG A 74 -2.08 16.12 0.17
N ASP A 75 -2.23 16.02 -1.15
CA ASP A 75 -3.46 15.51 -1.77
C ASP A 75 -3.70 14.06 -1.35
N ALA A 76 -2.64 13.23 -1.32
CA ALA A 76 -2.72 11.86 -0.84
C ALA A 76 -3.20 11.77 0.62
N ILE A 77 -2.69 12.64 1.52
CA ILE A 77 -3.11 12.71 2.92
C ILE A 77 -4.61 13.00 3.02
N ASP A 78 -5.10 14.01 2.32
CA ASP A 78 -6.52 14.40 2.36
C ASP A 78 -7.42 13.28 1.81
N MET A 79 -6.97 12.60 0.76
CA MET A 79 -7.67 11.45 0.18
C MET A 79 -7.72 10.26 1.15
N PHE A 80 -6.61 9.90 1.80
CA PHE A 80 -6.59 8.81 2.78
C PHE A 80 -7.44 9.12 4.02
N ARG A 81 -7.40 10.37 4.51
CA ARG A 81 -8.32 10.82 5.58
C ARG A 81 -9.79 10.67 5.15
N GLY A 82 -10.11 11.05 3.91
CA GLY A 82 -11.44 10.86 3.34
C GLY A 82 -11.86 9.39 3.25
N LEU A 83 -10.95 8.49 2.89
CA LEU A 83 -11.20 7.04 2.86
C LEU A 83 -11.44 6.47 4.26
N ILE A 84 -10.64 6.89 5.25
CA ILE A 84 -10.80 6.50 6.66
C ILE A 84 -12.15 6.97 7.19
N ALA A 85 -12.55 8.22 6.92
CA ALA A 85 -13.84 8.76 7.35
C ALA A 85 -15.04 8.01 6.75
N ARG A 86 -14.87 7.40 5.57
CA ARG A 86 -15.88 6.55 4.91
C ARG A 86 -15.75 5.06 5.25
N SER A 87 -14.85 4.70 6.18
CA SER A 87 -14.55 3.32 6.55
C SER A 87 -14.05 2.44 5.39
N VAL A 88 -13.40 3.03 4.39
CA VAL A 88 -12.85 2.32 3.22
C VAL A 88 -11.40 1.93 3.49
N TYR A 89 -11.13 0.61 3.51
CA TYR A 89 -9.81 0.03 3.78
C TYR A 89 -9.09 0.68 4.96
N VAL A 90 -9.77 0.86 6.09
CA VAL A 90 -9.31 1.73 7.19
C VAL A 90 -7.86 1.47 7.58
N ALA A 91 -7.46 0.22 7.80
CA ALA A 91 -6.10 -0.11 8.20
C ALA A 91 -5.06 0.22 7.12
N GLN A 92 -5.33 -0.10 5.86
CA GLN A 92 -4.43 0.19 4.74
C GLN A 92 -4.38 1.69 4.42
N SER A 93 -5.52 2.38 4.50
CA SER A 93 -5.60 3.83 4.34
C SER A 93 -4.83 4.53 5.46
N ARG A 94 -4.89 4.05 6.71
CA ARG A 94 -4.09 4.57 7.83
C ARG A 94 -2.60 4.31 7.66
N SER A 95 -2.19 3.10 7.26
CA SER A 95 -0.75 2.84 7.04
C SER A 95 -0.16 3.69 5.92
N MET A 96 -0.92 3.92 4.84
CA MET A 96 -0.50 4.82 3.76
C MET A 96 -0.57 6.30 4.16
N LEU A 97 -1.51 6.70 5.03
CA LEU A 97 -1.53 8.04 5.63
C LEU A 97 -0.25 8.29 6.44
N VAL A 98 0.13 7.36 7.33
CA VAL A 98 1.39 7.41 8.10
C VAL A 98 2.59 7.53 7.18
N TYR A 99 2.61 6.74 6.10
CA TYR A 99 3.67 6.82 5.08
C TYR A 99 3.76 8.22 4.46
N CYS A 100 2.64 8.82 4.07
CA CYS A 100 2.62 10.16 3.47
C CYS A 100 3.02 11.24 4.47
N MET A 101 2.55 11.15 5.72
CA MET A 101 2.90 12.07 6.82
C MET A 101 4.41 12.05 7.10
N ASN A 102 5.02 10.86 7.14
CA ASN A 102 6.47 10.72 7.27
C ASN A 102 7.22 11.44 6.13
N HIS A 103 6.74 11.27 4.88
CA HIS A 103 7.36 11.85 3.71
C HIS A 103 7.17 13.37 3.56
N CYS A 104 6.10 13.94 4.11
CA CYS A 104 5.91 15.40 4.15
C CYS A 104 6.53 16.07 5.39
N GLY A 105 7.09 15.28 6.31
CA GLY A 105 7.74 15.77 7.53
C GLY A 105 6.77 16.15 8.66
N ASP A 106 5.54 15.66 8.61
CA ASP A 106 4.53 15.90 9.66
C ASP A 106 4.93 15.18 10.96
N SER A 107 5.18 15.91 12.03
CA SER A 107 5.64 15.35 13.31
C SER A 107 4.69 14.35 13.96
N GLU A 108 3.40 14.37 13.63
CA GLU A 108 2.40 13.47 14.21
C GLU A 108 2.44 12.06 13.61
N TRP A 109 3.22 11.82 12.56
CA TRP A 109 3.26 10.52 11.88
C TRP A 109 3.58 9.35 12.81
N ARG A 110 4.44 9.56 13.81
CA ARG A 110 4.82 8.52 14.80
C ARG A 110 3.68 8.19 15.76
N PHE A 111 2.92 9.19 16.19
CA PHE A 111 1.77 8.96 17.07
C PHE A 111 0.72 8.10 16.39
N GLU A 112 0.41 8.42 15.13
CA GLU A 112 -0.54 7.64 14.33
C GLU A 112 -0.02 6.22 14.01
N ALA A 113 1.29 6.09 13.78
CA ALA A 113 1.96 4.80 13.59
C ALA A 113 1.80 3.89 14.83
N ASP A 114 2.11 4.42 16.02
CA ASP A 114 2.02 3.68 17.27
C ASP A 114 0.58 3.29 17.60
N ALA A 115 -0.38 4.19 17.38
CA ALA A 115 -1.81 3.89 17.54
C ALA A 115 -2.23 2.72 16.64
N LEU A 116 -1.86 2.74 15.36
CA LEU A 116 -2.18 1.67 14.42
C LEU A 116 -1.61 0.30 14.84
N LEU A 117 -0.39 0.28 15.40
CA LEU A 117 0.24 -0.93 15.90
C LEU A 117 -0.44 -1.46 17.17
N GLN A 118 -0.79 -0.57 18.10
CA GLN A 118 -1.47 -0.93 19.35
C GLN A 118 -2.88 -1.49 19.12
N GLU A 119 -3.59 -0.99 18.10
CA GLU A 119 -4.91 -1.46 17.72
C GLU A 119 -4.91 -2.85 17.06
N GLY A 120 -3.75 -3.44 16.78
CA GLY A 120 -3.66 -4.78 16.18
C GLY A 120 -4.08 -4.82 14.72
N ALA A 121 -3.66 -3.82 13.94
CA ALA A 121 -3.89 -3.78 12.50
C ALA A 121 -3.37 -5.04 11.77
N PRO A 122 -3.94 -5.39 10.59
CA PRO A 122 -3.48 -6.52 9.79
C PRO A 122 -2.01 -6.39 9.37
N GLU A 123 -1.33 -7.52 9.19
CA GLU A 123 0.10 -7.60 8.84
C GLU A 123 0.49 -6.69 7.68
N SER A 124 -0.34 -6.65 6.61
CA SER A 124 -0.06 -5.81 5.44
C SER A 124 0.00 -4.31 5.74
N ALA A 125 -0.69 -3.84 6.79
CA ALA A 125 -0.61 -2.47 7.26
C ALA A 125 0.55 -2.28 8.25
N THR A 126 0.74 -3.21 9.19
CA THR A 126 1.78 -3.10 10.23
C THR A 126 3.19 -3.20 9.65
N THR A 127 3.42 -4.06 8.65
CA THR A 127 4.73 -4.19 7.99
C THR A 127 5.20 -2.86 7.39
N ILE A 128 4.31 -2.09 6.78
CA ILE A 128 4.64 -0.77 6.21
C ILE A 128 5.09 0.17 7.32
N VAL A 129 4.32 0.24 8.41
CA VAL A 129 4.58 1.16 9.52
C VAL A 129 5.85 0.78 10.29
N GLN A 130 6.06 -0.51 10.57
CA GLN A 130 7.27 -1.01 11.23
C GLN A 130 8.52 -0.74 10.39
N SER A 131 8.44 -0.90 9.06
CA SER A 131 9.54 -0.54 8.16
C SER A 131 9.88 0.96 8.21
N LEU A 132 8.86 1.82 8.32
CA LEU A 132 9.05 3.27 8.44
C LEU A 132 9.72 3.64 9.78
N ILE A 133 9.26 3.06 10.89
CA ILE A 133 9.84 3.27 12.22
C ILE A 133 11.30 2.85 12.22
N ALA A 134 11.60 1.62 11.76
CA ALA A 134 12.97 1.12 11.68
C ALA A 134 13.90 2.02 10.87
N ARG A 135 13.43 2.51 9.71
CA ARG A 135 14.18 3.46 8.88
C ARG A 135 14.44 4.78 9.59
N ALA A 136 13.43 5.32 10.27
CA ALA A 136 13.52 6.61 10.94
C ALA A 136 14.42 6.55 12.18
N ASP A 137 14.36 5.46 12.96
CA ASP A 137 15.20 5.26 14.13
C ASP A 137 16.67 5.01 13.72
N LEU A 138 16.89 4.27 12.62
CA LEU A 138 18.22 4.08 12.07
C LEU A 138 18.84 5.42 11.63
N ALA A 139 18.06 6.28 10.97
CA ALA A 139 18.52 7.61 10.59
C ALA A 139 18.93 8.42 11.84
N GLN A 140 18.13 8.39 12.90
CA GLN A 140 18.46 9.05 14.16
C GLN A 140 19.72 8.48 14.81
N ALA A 141 19.90 7.16 14.82
CA ALA A 141 21.11 6.52 15.34
C ALA A 141 22.37 6.92 14.56
N VAL A 142 22.27 7.07 13.24
CA VAL A 142 23.37 7.57 12.39
C VAL A 142 23.70 9.03 12.71
N ASP A 143 22.70 9.88 12.94
CA ASP A 143 22.94 11.27 13.33
C ASP A 143 23.56 11.39 14.74
N LEU A 144 23.16 10.54 15.67
CA LEU A 144 23.81 10.41 16.99
C LEU A 144 25.25 9.93 16.87
N LEU A 145 25.55 8.97 16.00
CA LEU A 145 26.91 8.55 15.72
C LEU A 145 27.76 9.71 15.20
N ARG A 146 27.23 10.51 14.27
CA ARG A 146 27.97 11.67 13.73
C ARG A 146 28.28 12.73 14.79
N SER A 147 27.39 12.91 15.76
CA SER A 147 27.54 13.94 16.80
C SER A 147 28.31 13.47 18.03
N THR A 148 28.21 12.19 18.40
CA THR A 148 28.78 11.65 19.66
C THR A 148 29.88 10.62 19.46
N GLY A 149 30.02 10.05 18.26
CA GLY A 149 30.92 8.94 17.97
C GLY A 149 30.42 7.56 18.43
N ALA A 150 29.26 7.48 19.09
CA ALA A 150 28.66 6.23 19.53
C ALA A 150 27.52 5.79 18.61
N PHE A 151 27.54 4.54 18.16
CA PHE A 151 26.46 3.92 17.41
C PHE A 151 25.87 2.76 18.20
N ALA A 152 24.55 2.77 18.36
CA ALA A 152 23.77 1.65 18.84
C ALA A 152 22.69 1.35 17.81
N MET A 153 22.60 0.09 17.36
CA MET A 153 21.56 -0.33 16.42
C MET A 153 20.19 -0.27 17.13
N PRO A 154 19.18 0.42 16.58
CA PRO A 154 17.86 0.48 17.19
C PRO A 154 17.14 -0.88 17.21
N GLU A 155 16.35 -1.11 18.26
CA GLU A 155 15.52 -2.32 18.41
C GLU A 155 14.55 -2.51 17.23
N SER A 156 14.00 -1.42 16.72
CA SER A 156 13.08 -1.43 15.57
C SER A 156 13.72 -2.00 14.30
N VAL A 157 15.03 -1.87 14.12
CA VAL A 157 15.76 -2.48 13.00
C VAL A 157 15.84 -3.99 13.14
N TYR A 158 16.12 -4.49 14.35
CA TYR A 158 16.11 -5.94 14.61
C TYR A 158 14.72 -6.53 14.41
N ALA A 159 13.67 -5.84 14.88
CA ALA A 159 12.28 -6.26 14.68
C ALA A 159 11.92 -6.35 13.19
N ALA A 160 12.32 -5.36 12.38
CA ALA A 160 12.08 -5.36 10.94
C ALA A 160 12.84 -6.48 10.21
N GLN A 161 14.08 -6.79 10.61
CA GLN A 161 14.85 -7.90 10.05
C GLN A 161 14.20 -9.25 10.35
N ALA A 162 13.76 -9.48 11.60
CA ALA A 162 13.09 -10.72 11.97
C ALA A 162 11.80 -10.96 11.16
N MET A 163 11.05 -9.89 10.84
CA MET A 163 9.86 -9.96 9.99
C MET A 163 10.22 -10.34 8.54
N ALA A 164 11.27 -9.76 7.99
CA ALA A 164 11.74 -10.07 6.64
C ALA A 164 12.23 -11.53 6.53
N ASP A 165 12.96 -12.02 7.53
CA ASP A 165 13.48 -13.40 7.56
C ASP A 165 12.35 -14.43 7.74
N GLY A 166 11.33 -14.11 8.54
CA GLY A 166 10.13 -14.93 8.68
C GLY A 166 9.33 -15.05 7.37
N GLN A 167 9.24 -13.97 6.59
CA GLN A 167 8.61 -13.99 5.27
C GLN A 167 9.45 -14.75 4.22
N ALA A 168 10.78 -14.69 4.29
CA ALA A 168 11.66 -15.44 3.39
C ALA A 168 11.56 -16.97 3.59
N LEU A 169 11.35 -17.44 4.82
CA LEU A 169 11.16 -18.87 5.12
C LEU A 169 9.80 -19.40 4.61
N SER A 170 8.79 -18.54 4.45
CA SER A 170 7.50 -18.89 3.83
C SER A 170 7.54 -18.88 2.29
N ALA A 171 8.61 -18.36 1.67
CA ALA A 171 8.75 -18.20 0.22
C ALA A 171 9.65 -19.26 -0.43
N ARG A 172 9.81 -20.43 0.19
CA ARG A 172 10.50 -21.57 -0.44
C ARG A 172 9.68 -22.03 -1.66
N PRO A 173 10.28 -22.19 -2.86
CA PRO A 173 9.51 -22.50 -4.06
C PRO A 173 8.89 -23.89 -3.93
N ALA A 174 7.57 -23.94 -3.81
CA ALA A 174 6.83 -25.17 -4.03
C ALA A 174 6.99 -25.55 -5.50
N LYS A 175 7.56 -26.74 -5.70
CA LYS A 175 7.64 -27.50 -6.96
C LYS A 175 6.36 -27.31 -7.80
N PRO A 176 6.44 -27.19 -9.14
CA PRO A 176 5.27 -26.88 -9.95
C PRO A 176 4.34 -28.09 -9.98
N ALA A 177 3.34 -28.10 -9.10
CA ALA A 177 2.17 -28.95 -9.22
C ALA A 177 1.05 -28.08 -9.80
N SER A 178 0.70 -28.36 -11.05
CA SER A 178 -0.48 -27.83 -11.72
C SER A 178 -1.73 -28.15 -10.89
N ALA A 179 -2.28 -27.13 -10.24
CA ALA A 179 -3.62 -27.14 -9.66
C ALA A 179 -4.26 -25.76 -9.92
N PRO A 180 -5.57 -25.70 -10.16
CA PRO A 180 -6.23 -24.45 -10.49
C PRO A 180 -6.11 -23.48 -9.31
N VAL A 181 -5.46 -22.34 -9.56
CA VAL A 181 -5.32 -21.26 -8.58
C VAL A 181 -6.70 -20.69 -8.35
N SER A 182 -7.29 -21.02 -7.19
CA SER A 182 -8.55 -20.44 -6.75
C SER A 182 -8.34 -18.97 -6.39
N THR A 183 -9.13 -18.10 -7.01
CA THR A 183 -9.19 -16.64 -6.88
C THR A 183 -9.41 -16.15 -5.43
N ALA A 184 -9.83 -17.02 -4.52
CA ALA A 184 -10.03 -16.70 -3.10
C ALA A 184 -8.72 -16.41 -2.32
N SER A 185 -7.57 -16.93 -2.77
CA SER A 185 -6.33 -16.89 -2.00
C SER A 185 -5.55 -15.57 -2.11
N MET A 186 -5.87 -14.71 -3.09
CA MET A 186 -5.15 -13.44 -3.35
C MET A 186 -5.86 -12.22 -2.75
N LEU A 187 -7.19 -12.22 -2.75
CA LEU A 187 -8.04 -11.19 -2.13
C LEU A 187 -7.86 -11.09 -0.60
N MET A 188 -7.38 -12.18 0.03
CA MET A 188 -7.05 -12.23 1.46
C MET A 188 -5.82 -11.40 1.87
N ARG A 189 -4.89 -11.09 0.94
CA ARG A 189 -3.65 -10.37 1.29
C ARG A 189 -3.86 -8.87 1.51
N TYR A 190 -4.97 -8.33 1.02
CA TYR A 190 -5.37 -6.93 1.23
C TYR A 190 -6.80 -6.76 1.79
N GLY A 191 -7.49 -7.86 2.10
CA GLY A 191 -8.87 -7.80 2.62
C GLY A 191 -9.89 -7.23 1.63
N LEU A 192 -9.58 -7.19 0.33
CA LEU A 192 -10.52 -6.76 -0.70
C LEU A 192 -11.56 -7.86 -0.92
N ARG A 193 -12.78 -7.66 -0.44
CA ARG A 193 -13.95 -8.39 -0.95
C ARG A 193 -14.69 -7.46 -1.90
N ILE A 194 -14.74 -7.84 -3.17
CA ILE A 194 -15.60 -7.21 -4.19
C ILE A 194 -16.85 -8.07 -4.32
#